data_AF-A0A7G5LVZ3-F1
#
_entry.id   AF-A0A7G5LVZ3-F1
#
_cell.length_a   1.000
_cell.length_b   1.000
_cell.length_c   1.000
_cell.angle_alpha   90.00
_cell.angle_beta   90.00
_cell.angle_gamma   90.00
#
_symmetry.space_group_name_H-M   'P 1'
#
loop_
_entity.id
_entity.type
_entity.pdbx_description
1 polymer ?
#
loop_
_entity_poly.entity_id
_entity_poly.type
_entity_poly.pdbx_seq_one_letter_code
_entity_poly.pdbx_strand_id
1 'polypeptide(L)'
;MPWTGTLGASVRAHDPSDEEGAGRQVLQAVTTFGPLAVVTVLALAYVVAAVAEGGRRGWASMRTVSFVAGSAVLLVALSPGFDRYADASFAGHAAQHLLIAMLAPLLLVLAAPVTLLLRALPHRGAVRVGRMLRSRPVGLLTCPVVALALSSGGLVLLYFTPLYDLSTRNGLVHGLVHLHMVLAGLLFAWVIAGLDPAPRRASVPVRLVVLGLAILVHALVAQLLYAGLLVQVREPVAEMRAAGNLMYFGGDLIELLLALALLLTWRTKHGRAHEGPGTVRSRGPVAVS
;
A
#
# COMPACT_ATOMS: atom_id res chain seq x y z
N MET A 1 -67.71 13.23 -43.20
CA MET A 1 -67.74 13.99 -41.93
C MET A 1 -67.26 13.06 -40.81
N PRO A 2 -66.55 13.57 -39.78
CA PRO A 2 -65.10 13.39 -39.64
C PRO A 2 -64.64 12.76 -38.29
N TRP A 3 -63.36 12.33 -38.22
CA TRP A 3 -62.33 12.52 -37.14
C TRP A 3 -62.76 12.25 -35.67
N THR A 4 -62.05 11.55 -34.77
CA THR A 4 -60.61 11.34 -34.49
C THR A 4 -60.47 10.32 -33.36
N GLY A 5 -59.59 9.32 -33.50
CA GLY A 5 -59.10 8.50 -32.39
C GLY A 5 -57.66 8.88 -32.08
N THR A 6 -57.46 9.67 -31.03
CA THR A 6 -56.15 10.14 -30.55
C THR A 6 -55.28 8.97 -30.07
N LEU A 7 -54.16 8.74 -30.76
CA LEU A 7 -53.02 7.97 -30.26
C LEU A 7 -52.43 8.73 -29.06
N GLY A 8 -52.89 8.39 -27.85
CA GLY A 8 -52.25 8.79 -26.61
C GLY A 8 -50.93 8.05 -26.46
N ALA A 9 -49.88 8.56 -27.11
CA ALA A 9 -48.51 8.24 -26.73
C ALA A 9 -48.32 8.79 -25.31
N SER A 10 -48.47 7.93 -24.30
CA SER A 10 -48.04 8.22 -22.95
C SER A 10 -46.52 8.41 -23.00
N VAL A 11 -46.11 9.67 -23.14
CA VAL A 11 -44.75 10.11 -22.84
C VAL A 11 -44.54 9.71 -21.39
N ARG A 12 -43.84 8.58 -21.18
CA ARG A 12 -43.32 8.18 -19.88
C ARG A 12 -42.47 9.37 -19.41
N ALA A 13 -42.99 10.16 -18.50
CA ALA A 13 -42.21 11.19 -17.83
C ALA A 13 -41.01 10.46 -17.21
N HIS A 14 -39.80 10.89 -17.59
CA HIS A 14 -38.57 10.34 -17.04
C HIS A 14 -38.56 10.71 -15.55
N ASP A 15 -38.74 9.74 -14.67
CA ASP A 15 -38.81 9.98 -13.23
C ASP A 15 -37.39 10.24 -12.71
N PRO A 16 -37.10 11.42 -12.12
CA PRO A 16 -35.78 11.73 -11.57
C PRO A 16 -35.33 10.74 -10.48
N SER A 17 -36.25 10.02 -9.84
CA SER A 17 -35.92 8.97 -8.87
C SER A 17 -35.27 7.72 -9.50
N ASP A 18 -35.59 7.43 -10.77
CA ASP A 18 -34.95 6.34 -11.53
C ASP A 18 -33.49 6.71 -11.89
N GLU A 19 -33.22 7.98 -12.21
CA GLU A 19 -31.87 8.47 -12.49
C GLU A 19 -30.98 8.47 -11.24
N GLU A 20 -31.51 8.87 -10.07
CA GLU A 20 -30.78 8.80 -8.81
C GLU A 20 -30.46 7.35 -8.39
N GLY A 21 -31.41 6.43 -8.61
CA GLY A 21 -31.21 5.00 -8.36
C GLY A 21 -30.14 4.39 -9.26
N ALA A 22 -30.19 4.69 -10.57
CA ALA A 22 -29.18 4.25 -11.52
C ALA A 22 -27.79 4.80 -11.19
N GLY A 23 -27.70 6.09 -10.83
CA GLY A 23 -26.44 6.73 -10.43
C GLY A 23 -25.81 6.08 -9.20
N ARG A 24 -26.61 5.75 -8.18
CA ARG A 24 -26.13 5.04 -6.98
C ARG A 24 -25.66 3.63 -7.29
N GLN A 25 -26.36 2.89 -8.16
CA GLN A 25 -25.95 1.55 -8.57
C GLN A 25 -24.63 1.56 -9.37
N VAL A 26 -24.48 2.51 -10.30
CA VAL A 26 -23.24 2.68 -11.06
C VAL A 26 -22.09 3.03 -10.12
N LEU A 27 -22.31 3.96 -9.19
CA LEU A 27 -21.29 4.34 -8.22
C LEU A 27 -20.86 3.15 -7.36
N GLN A 28 -21.82 2.37 -6.86
CA GLN A 28 -21.56 1.19 -6.06
C GLN A 28 -20.76 0.13 -6.85
N ALA A 29 -21.15 -0.12 -8.11
CA ALA A 29 -20.43 -1.03 -8.98
C ALA A 29 -18.98 -0.54 -9.24
N VAL A 30 -18.78 0.75 -9.47
CA VAL A 30 -17.45 1.33 -9.66
C VAL A 30 -16.61 1.24 -8.39
N THR A 31 -17.16 1.53 -7.21
CA THR A 31 -16.43 1.44 -5.94
C THR A 31 -16.07 0.01 -5.56
N THR A 32 -16.89 -0.98 -5.93
CA THR A 32 -16.65 -2.40 -5.63
C THR A 32 -15.71 -3.05 -6.65
N PHE A 33 -15.98 -2.90 -7.95
CA PHE A 33 -15.23 -3.60 -9.00
C PHE A 33 -14.03 -2.82 -9.53
N GLY A 34 -14.04 -1.49 -9.40
CA GLY A 34 -12.94 -0.62 -9.84
C GLY A 34 -11.60 -0.99 -9.22
N PRO A 35 -11.48 -1.10 -7.88
CA PRO A 35 -10.24 -1.50 -7.22
C PRO A 35 -9.74 -2.88 -7.68
N LEU A 36 -10.64 -3.87 -7.81
CA LEU A 36 -10.31 -5.22 -8.25
C LEU A 36 -9.77 -5.23 -9.69
N ALA A 37 -10.39 -4.47 -10.59
CA ALA A 37 -9.92 -4.32 -11.96
C ALA A 37 -8.53 -3.68 -12.01
N VAL A 38 -8.31 -2.61 -11.23
CA VAL A 38 -7.01 -1.93 -11.15
C VAL A 38 -5.92 -2.87 -10.64
N VAL A 39 -6.17 -3.58 -9.53
CA VAL A 39 -5.20 -4.54 -8.96
C VAL A 39 -4.90 -5.66 -9.95
N THR A 40 -5.92 -6.20 -10.63
CA THR A 40 -5.74 -7.27 -11.62
C THR A 40 -4.91 -6.80 -12.81
N VAL A 41 -5.20 -5.61 -13.36
CA VAL A 41 -4.42 -5.04 -14.47
C VAL A 41 -2.98 -4.79 -14.05
N LEU A 42 -2.73 -4.27 -12.85
CA LEU A 42 -1.38 -4.07 -12.33
C LEU A 42 -0.64 -5.39 -12.10
N ALA A 43 -1.32 -6.42 -11.57
CA ALA A 43 -0.81 -7.78 -11.41
C ALA A 43 -0.35 -8.38 -12.75
N LEU A 44 -1.21 -8.33 -13.76
CA LEU A 44 -0.91 -8.85 -15.09
C LEU A 44 0.24 -8.07 -15.75
N ALA A 45 0.19 -6.74 -15.72
CA ALA A 45 1.24 -5.89 -16.29
C ALA A 45 2.60 -6.17 -15.64
N TYR A 46 2.63 -6.33 -14.31
CA TYR A 46 3.85 -6.66 -13.58
C TYR A 46 4.39 -8.05 -13.97
N VAL A 47 3.54 -9.08 -14.02
CA VAL A 47 3.98 -10.44 -14.38
C VAL A 47 4.52 -10.48 -15.81
N VAL A 48 3.84 -9.84 -16.76
CA VAL A 48 4.31 -9.74 -18.15
C VAL A 48 5.67 -9.05 -18.22
N ALA A 49 5.84 -7.92 -17.52
CA ALA A 49 7.13 -7.22 -17.46
C ALA A 49 8.24 -8.06 -16.79
N ALA A 50 7.90 -8.79 -15.73
CA ALA A 50 8.84 -9.65 -15.00
C ALA A 50 9.32 -10.83 -15.85
N VAL A 51 8.43 -11.47 -16.61
CA VAL A 51 8.76 -12.56 -17.54
C VAL A 51 9.64 -12.05 -18.69
N ALA A 52 9.28 -10.90 -19.28
CA ALA A 52 10.05 -10.28 -20.35
C ALA A 52 11.48 -9.91 -19.91
N GLU A 53 11.64 -9.42 -18.68
CA GLU A 53 12.96 -9.08 -18.12
C GLU A 53 13.72 -10.32 -17.64
N GLY A 54 13.02 -11.35 -17.14
CA GLY A 54 13.57 -12.63 -16.72
C GLY A 54 14.33 -13.34 -17.83
N GLY A 55 13.79 -13.34 -19.04
CA GLY A 55 14.45 -13.90 -20.23
C GLY A 55 15.67 -13.11 -20.73
N ARG A 56 15.85 -11.87 -20.28
CA ARG A 56 16.92 -10.97 -20.79
C ARG A 56 18.05 -10.74 -19.77
N ARG A 57 17.73 -10.62 -18.48
CA ARG A 57 18.65 -10.08 -17.45
C ARG A 57 18.49 -10.69 -16.06
N GLY A 58 17.74 -11.78 -15.90
CA GLY A 58 17.57 -12.50 -14.63
C GLY A 58 16.83 -11.70 -13.56
N TRP A 59 15.49 -11.66 -13.66
CA TRP A 59 14.62 -11.11 -12.61
C TRP A 59 14.37 -12.15 -11.51
N ALA A 60 14.52 -11.78 -10.25
CA ALA A 60 14.39 -12.71 -9.13
C ALA A 60 12.94 -13.21 -8.99
N SER A 61 12.72 -14.52 -9.07
CA SER A 61 11.39 -15.14 -8.97
C SER A 61 10.66 -14.76 -7.67
N MET A 62 11.38 -14.65 -6.55
CA MET A 62 10.81 -14.22 -5.26
C MET A 62 10.16 -12.83 -5.32
N ARG A 63 10.64 -11.92 -6.18
CA ARG A 63 9.99 -10.61 -6.38
C ARG A 63 8.66 -10.73 -7.10
N THR A 64 8.56 -11.65 -8.05
CA THR A 64 7.30 -11.94 -8.74
C THR A 64 6.31 -12.64 -7.80
N VAL A 65 6.77 -13.62 -7.03
CA VAL A 65 5.94 -14.29 -6.01
C VAL A 65 5.42 -13.28 -4.99
N SER A 66 6.27 -12.38 -4.50
CA SER A 66 5.87 -11.32 -3.56
C SER A 66 4.80 -10.38 -4.16
N PHE A 67 4.95 -9.96 -5.43
CA PHE A 67 3.95 -9.10 -6.09
C PHE A 67 2.60 -9.79 -6.30
N VAL A 68 2.64 -11.06 -6.74
CA VAL A 68 1.43 -11.86 -6.97
C VAL A 68 0.75 -12.14 -5.64
N ALA A 69 1.49 -12.48 -4.58
CA ALA A 69 0.94 -12.68 -3.25
C ALA A 69 0.30 -11.40 -2.69
N GLY A 70 0.98 -10.25 -2.80
CA GLY A 70 0.43 -8.96 -2.36
C GLY A 70 -0.82 -8.56 -3.14
N SER A 71 -0.82 -8.76 -4.46
CA SER A 71 -2.01 -8.54 -5.31
C SER A 71 -3.15 -9.48 -4.94
N ALA A 72 -2.86 -10.76 -4.68
CA ALA A 72 -3.86 -11.74 -4.26
C ALA A 72 -4.50 -11.37 -2.91
N VAL A 73 -3.70 -10.90 -1.95
CA VAL A 73 -4.20 -10.38 -0.67
C VAL A 73 -5.16 -9.21 -0.90
N LEU A 74 -4.81 -8.23 -1.75
CA LEU A 74 -5.72 -7.12 -2.08
C LEU A 74 -6.99 -7.60 -2.78
N LEU A 75 -6.90 -8.52 -3.74
CA LEU A 75 -8.06 -9.03 -4.46
C LEU A 75 -9.02 -9.78 -3.53
N VAL A 76 -8.50 -10.57 -2.60
CA VAL A 76 -9.31 -11.25 -1.60
C VAL A 76 -9.93 -10.24 -0.63
N ALA A 77 -9.12 -9.36 -0.05
CA ALA A 77 -9.58 -8.41 0.96
C ALA A 77 -10.56 -7.36 0.42
N LEU A 78 -10.48 -7.00 -0.86
CA LEU A 78 -11.41 -6.06 -1.53
C LEU A 78 -12.53 -6.80 -2.29
N SER A 79 -12.66 -8.11 -2.14
CA SER A 79 -13.70 -8.87 -2.81
C SER A 79 -15.06 -8.65 -2.14
N PRO A 80 -16.18 -8.69 -2.90
CA PRO A 80 -17.52 -8.59 -2.32
C PRO A 80 -17.82 -9.66 -1.28
N GLY A 81 -17.14 -10.82 -1.36
CA GLY A 81 -17.27 -11.89 -0.38
C GLY A 81 -16.63 -11.52 0.97
N PHE A 82 -15.46 -10.89 0.93
CA PHE A 82 -14.77 -10.43 2.15
C PHE A 82 -15.44 -9.19 2.73
N ASP A 83 -15.93 -8.27 1.89
CA ASP A 83 -16.70 -7.11 2.35
C ASP A 83 -17.92 -7.55 3.18
N ARG A 84 -18.69 -8.54 2.71
CA ARG A 84 -19.81 -9.09 3.50
C ARG A 84 -19.39 -9.69 4.84
N TYR A 85 -18.20 -10.28 4.90
CA TYR A 85 -17.64 -10.82 6.14
C TYR A 85 -17.21 -9.70 7.10
N ALA A 86 -16.63 -8.63 6.56
CA ALA A 86 -16.24 -7.44 7.30
C ALA A 86 -17.45 -6.62 7.79
N ASP A 87 -18.53 -6.58 7.01
CA ASP A 87 -19.80 -5.94 7.41
C ASP A 87 -20.51 -6.73 8.50
N ALA A 88 -20.33 -8.05 8.54
CA ALA A 88 -20.98 -8.92 9.52
C ALA A 88 -20.24 -9.01 10.86
N SER A 89 -18.96 -8.64 10.92
CA SER A 89 -18.14 -8.74 12.13
C SER A 89 -17.09 -7.66 12.21
N PHE A 90 -16.95 -7.02 13.37
CA PHE A 90 -15.94 -5.99 13.57
C PHE A 90 -14.53 -6.59 13.53
N ALA A 91 -14.36 -7.83 13.98
CA ALA A 91 -13.11 -8.56 13.79
C ALA A 91 -12.78 -8.79 12.30
N GLY A 92 -13.78 -9.09 11.47
CA GLY A 92 -13.61 -9.20 10.02
C GLY A 92 -13.20 -7.87 9.38
N HIS A 93 -13.80 -6.76 9.83
CA HIS A 93 -13.41 -5.42 9.41
C HIS A 93 -11.95 -5.09 9.80
N ALA A 94 -11.56 -5.39 11.03
CA ALA A 94 -10.18 -5.25 11.48
C ALA A 94 -9.22 -6.12 10.65
N ALA A 95 -9.61 -7.35 10.31
CA ALA A 95 -8.85 -8.23 9.43
C ALA A 95 -8.66 -7.60 8.04
N GLN A 96 -9.73 -7.05 7.46
CA GLN A 96 -9.69 -6.39 6.16
C GLN A 96 -8.68 -5.24 6.16
N HIS A 97 -8.78 -4.36 7.15
CA HIS A 97 -7.86 -3.24 7.32
C HIS A 97 -6.42 -3.69 7.52
N LEU A 98 -6.17 -4.74 8.32
CA LEU A 98 -4.82 -5.30 8.50
C LEU A 98 -4.22 -5.80 7.18
N LEU A 99 -5.03 -6.51 6.37
CA LEU A 99 -4.60 -7.05 5.08
C LEU A 99 -4.26 -5.94 4.08
N ILE A 100 -5.13 -4.93 3.93
CA ILE A 100 -4.95 -3.87 2.93
C ILE A 100 -3.96 -2.78 3.37
N ALA A 101 -3.86 -2.49 4.67
CA ALA A 101 -3.02 -1.41 5.19
C ALA A 101 -1.57 -1.87 5.45
N MET A 102 -1.34 -3.16 5.68
CA MET A 102 -0.02 -3.66 6.11
C MET A 102 0.48 -4.82 5.26
N LEU A 103 -0.23 -5.95 5.22
CA LEU A 103 0.28 -7.18 4.60
C LEU A 103 0.48 -7.03 3.10
N ALA A 104 -0.56 -6.64 2.36
CA ALA A 104 -0.48 -6.43 0.92
C ALA A 104 0.59 -5.38 0.56
N PRO A 105 0.62 -4.19 1.18
CA PRO A 105 1.64 -3.20 0.92
C PRO A 105 3.08 -3.70 1.12
N LEU A 106 3.34 -4.44 2.21
CA LEU A 106 4.66 -5.02 2.47
C LEU A 106 5.09 -5.94 1.31
N LEU A 107 4.22 -6.86 0.92
CA LEU A 107 4.48 -7.82 -0.16
C LEU A 107 4.69 -7.11 -1.52
N LEU A 108 3.87 -6.11 -1.82
CA LEU A 108 3.98 -5.33 -3.07
C LEU A 108 5.28 -4.52 -3.12
N VAL A 109 5.71 -3.93 -2.01
CA VAL A 109 6.94 -3.15 -1.93
C VAL A 109 8.19 -4.02 -2.06
N LEU A 110 8.17 -5.22 -1.47
CA LEU A 110 9.27 -6.19 -1.58
C LEU A 110 9.49 -6.70 -3.00
N ALA A 111 8.50 -6.57 -3.87
CA ALA A 111 8.62 -6.90 -5.28
C ALA A 111 9.50 -5.91 -6.08
N ALA A 112 9.77 -4.71 -5.55
CA ALA A 112 10.48 -3.64 -6.25
C ALA A 112 9.82 -3.22 -7.60
N PRO A 113 8.51 -2.89 -7.61
CA PRO A 113 7.77 -2.58 -8.83
C PRO A 113 8.31 -1.39 -9.59
N VAL A 114 8.82 -0.36 -8.91
CA VAL A 114 9.39 0.81 -9.59
C VAL A 114 10.70 0.43 -10.30
N THR A 115 11.50 -0.46 -9.72
CA THR A 115 12.71 -0.98 -10.34
C THR A 115 12.39 -1.77 -11.60
N LEU A 116 11.35 -2.61 -11.57
CA LEU A 116 10.90 -3.34 -12.76
C LEU A 116 10.42 -2.38 -13.84
N LEU A 117 9.61 -1.38 -13.46
CA LEU A 117 9.13 -0.34 -14.35
C LEU A 117 10.30 0.40 -15.03
N LEU A 118 11.31 0.82 -14.26
CA LEU A 118 12.49 1.50 -14.79
C LEU A 118 13.31 0.64 -15.75
N ARG A 119 13.31 -0.70 -15.58
CA ARG A 119 13.99 -1.64 -16.47
C ARG A 119 13.19 -1.91 -17.75
N ALA A 120 11.87 -1.97 -17.64
CA ALA A 120 10.97 -2.24 -18.76
C ALA A 120 10.78 -1.03 -19.69
N LEU A 121 10.90 0.21 -19.17
CA LEU A 121 10.70 1.42 -19.98
C LEU A 121 11.90 1.72 -20.90
N PRO A 122 11.64 2.28 -22.10
CA PRO A 122 12.70 2.86 -22.92
C PRO A 122 13.39 4.02 -22.18
N HIS A 123 14.65 4.29 -22.51
CA HIS A 123 15.51 5.23 -21.77
C HIS A 123 14.84 6.58 -21.47
N ARG A 124 14.14 7.19 -22.45
CA ARG A 124 13.43 8.47 -22.25
C ARG A 124 12.35 8.38 -21.16
N GLY A 125 11.62 7.27 -21.12
CA GLY A 125 10.62 6.98 -20.11
C GLY A 125 11.22 6.74 -18.73
N ALA A 126 12.28 5.93 -18.65
CA ALA A 126 13.02 5.69 -17.41
C ALA A 126 13.59 7.00 -16.81
N VAL A 127 14.10 7.90 -17.65
CA VAL A 127 14.57 9.23 -17.21
C VAL A 127 13.43 10.09 -16.69
N ARG A 128 12.24 10.05 -17.30
CA ARG A 128 11.06 10.80 -16.83
C ARG A 128 10.59 10.31 -15.46
N VAL A 129 10.44 8.99 -15.29
CA VAL A 129 10.09 8.38 -14.00
C VAL A 129 11.16 8.70 -12.94
N GLY A 130 12.44 8.58 -13.29
CA GLY A 130 13.55 8.95 -12.40
C GLY A 130 13.54 10.42 -11.97
N ARG A 131 13.13 11.36 -12.85
CA ARG A 131 12.93 12.77 -12.47
C ARG A 131 11.74 12.96 -11.55
N MET A 132 10.61 12.28 -11.81
CA MET A 132 9.42 12.33 -10.96
C MET A 132 9.74 11.85 -9.54
N LEU A 133 10.50 10.76 -9.39
CA LEU A 133 10.95 10.25 -8.10
C LEU A 133 11.87 11.23 -7.33
N ARG A 134 12.52 12.16 -8.03
CA ARG A 134 13.37 13.21 -7.43
C ARG A 134 12.62 14.52 -7.16
N SER A 135 11.32 14.58 -7.45
CA SER A 135 10.51 15.77 -7.23
C SER A 135 10.37 16.09 -5.72
N ARG A 136 10.13 17.36 -5.40
CA ARG A 136 9.87 17.80 -4.01
C ARG A 136 8.73 17.05 -3.31
N PRO A 137 7.56 16.80 -3.93
CA PRO A 137 6.49 16.06 -3.24
C PRO A 137 6.92 14.63 -2.89
N VAL A 138 7.60 13.91 -3.79
CA VAL A 138 8.14 12.58 -3.48
C VAL A 138 9.19 12.66 -2.37
N GLY A 139 10.02 13.71 -2.37
CA GLY A 139 10.98 13.98 -1.29
C GLY A 139 10.32 14.16 0.08
N LEU A 140 9.19 14.87 0.15
CA LEU A 140 8.41 15.04 1.38
C LEU A 140 7.76 13.72 1.82
N LEU A 141 7.16 12.98 0.90
CA LEU A 141 6.54 11.68 1.20
C LEU A 141 7.58 10.62 1.62
N THR A 142 8.82 10.73 1.13
CA THR A 142 9.92 9.84 1.54
C THR A 142 10.40 10.12 2.99
N CYS A 143 9.94 11.21 3.62
CA CYS A 143 10.24 11.48 5.03
C CYS A 143 9.55 10.42 5.91
N PRO A 144 10.31 9.64 6.71
CA PRO A 144 9.73 8.60 7.57
C PRO A 144 8.65 9.11 8.53
N VAL A 145 8.79 10.35 9.04
CA VAL A 145 7.80 10.95 9.94
C VAL A 145 6.48 11.23 9.22
N VAL A 146 6.53 11.65 7.95
CA VAL A 146 5.33 11.87 7.13
C VAL A 146 4.64 10.53 6.83
N ALA A 147 5.42 9.51 6.47
CA ALA A 147 4.90 8.18 6.22
C ALA A 147 4.24 7.57 7.47
N LEU A 148 4.88 7.74 8.64
CA LEU A 148 4.33 7.36 9.94
C LEU A 148 3.03 8.11 10.24
N ALA A 149 3.02 9.43 10.07
CA ALA A 149 1.84 10.25 10.33
C ALA A 149 0.66 9.86 9.44
N LEU A 150 0.89 9.54 8.16
CA LEU A 150 -0.17 9.10 7.24
C LEU A 150 -0.69 7.70 7.59
N SER A 151 0.20 6.78 7.98
CA SER A 151 -0.16 5.41 8.34
C SER A 151 -0.81 5.35 9.72
N SER A 152 -0.06 5.66 10.79
CA SER A 152 -0.56 5.61 12.17
C SER A 152 -1.60 6.68 12.47
N GLY A 153 -1.50 7.87 11.85
CA GLY A 153 -2.53 8.90 12.00
C GLY A 153 -3.84 8.50 11.32
N GLY A 154 -3.80 7.80 10.19
CA GLY A 154 -5.00 7.24 9.56
C GLY A 154 -5.69 6.20 10.46
N LEU A 155 -4.90 5.33 11.09
CA LEU A 155 -5.38 4.35 12.07
C LEU A 155 -6.06 5.04 13.28
N VAL A 156 -5.38 6.03 13.87
CA VAL A 156 -5.93 6.79 15.01
C VAL A 156 -7.21 7.53 14.61
N LEU A 157 -7.22 8.21 13.47
CA LEU A 157 -8.42 8.91 13.00
C LEU A 157 -9.58 7.96 12.78
N LEU A 158 -9.34 6.77 12.23
CA LEU A 158 -10.40 5.79 11.98
C LEU A 158 -11.11 5.36 13.28
N TYR A 159 -10.36 5.05 14.35
CA TYR A 159 -10.92 4.44 15.56
C TYR A 159 -11.28 5.45 16.67
N PHE A 160 -10.65 6.62 16.70
CA PHE A 160 -10.87 7.65 17.74
C PHE A 160 -11.78 8.79 17.28
N THR A 161 -12.28 8.74 16.04
CA THR A 161 -13.26 9.69 15.51
C THR A 161 -14.49 8.94 14.97
N PRO A 162 -15.59 9.63 14.63
CA PRO A 162 -16.76 9.00 14.00
C PRO A 162 -16.51 8.44 12.59
N LEU A 163 -15.27 8.45 12.09
CA LEU A 163 -14.92 8.04 10.74
C LEU A 163 -15.25 6.57 10.47
N TYR A 164 -15.08 5.68 11.46
CA TYR A 164 -15.50 4.28 11.35
C TYR A 164 -17.00 4.16 11.05
N ASP A 165 -17.86 4.73 11.92
CA ASP A 165 -19.32 4.73 11.74
C ASP A 165 -19.76 5.40 10.44
N LEU A 166 -19.03 6.42 9.99
CA LEU A 166 -19.31 7.08 8.71
C LEU A 166 -18.95 6.17 7.53
N SER A 167 -17.84 5.44 7.63
CA SER A 167 -17.38 4.52 6.58
C SER A 167 -18.34 3.33 6.41
N THR A 168 -18.90 2.78 7.49
CA THR A 168 -19.84 1.65 7.40
C THR A 168 -21.19 2.05 6.79
N ARG A 169 -21.57 3.33 6.88
CA ARG A 169 -22.84 3.84 6.33
C ARG A 169 -22.72 4.42 4.92
N ASN A 170 -21.52 4.73 4.46
CA ASN A 170 -21.29 5.40 3.18
C ASN A 170 -20.17 4.73 2.38
N GLY A 171 -20.54 4.04 1.31
CA GLY A 171 -19.61 3.32 0.43
C GLY A 171 -18.52 4.19 -0.19
N LEU A 172 -18.77 5.49 -0.43
CA LEU A 172 -17.72 6.41 -0.88
C LEU A 172 -16.66 6.64 0.20
N VAL A 173 -17.11 6.87 1.44
CA VAL A 173 -16.19 7.06 2.58
C VAL A 173 -15.43 5.78 2.85
N HIS A 174 -16.10 4.63 2.79
CA HIS A 174 -15.47 3.32 2.87
C HIS A 174 -14.35 3.14 1.82
N GLY A 175 -14.65 3.43 0.55
CA GLY A 175 -13.67 3.35 -0.54
C GLY A 175 -12.50 4.32 -0.35
N LEU A 176 -12.74 5.54 0.15
CA LEU A 176 -11.69 6.51 0.45
C LEU A 176 -10.81 6.06 1.62
N VAL A 177 -11.40 5.46 2.67
CA VAL A 177 -10.64 4.87 3.79
C VAL A 177 -9.76 3.74 3.28
N HIS A 178 -10.30 2.80 2.49
CA HIS A 178 -9.50 1.71 1.90
C HIS A 178 -8.38 2.22 1.00
N LEU A 179 -8.68 3.20 0.15
CA LEU A 179 -7.67 3.83 -0.71
C LEU A 179 -6.56 4.47 0.12
N HIS A 180 -6.90 5.25 1.16
CA HIS A 180 -5.94 5.84 2.08
C HIS A 180 -5.09 4.76 2.75
N MET A 181 -5.70 3.71 3.28
CA MET A 181 -5.00 2.62 3.96
C MET A 181 -3.98 1.93 3.06
N VAL A 182 -4.37 1.59 1.82
CA VAL A 182 -3.45 0.98 0.84
C VAL A 182 -2.31 1.92 0.50
N LEU A 183 -2.60 3.19 0.21
CA LEU A 183 -1.58 4.18 -0.19
C LEU A 183 -0.62 4.51 0.96
N ALA A 184 -1.14 4.73 2.17
CA ALA A 184 -0.34 5.01 3.36
C ALA A 184 0.52 3.80 3.74
N GLY A 185 -0.04 2.58 3.66
CA GLY A 185 0.69 1.33 3.85
C GLY A 185 1.82 1.14 2.85
N LEU A 186 1.55 1.38 1.56
CA LEU A 186 2.57 1.28 0.50
C LEU A 186 3.69 2.28 0.72
N LEU A 187 3.33 3.52 1.08
CA LEU A 187 4.29 4.56 1.38
C LEU A 187 5.15 4.20 2.59
N PHE A 188 4.53 3.78 3.69
CA PHE A 188 5.23 3.42 4.92
C PHE A 188 6.17 2.23 4.69
N ALA A 189 5.67 1.13 4.10
CA ALA A 189 6.50 -0.03 3.77
C ALA A 189 7.65 0.35 2.81
N TRP A 190 7.41 1.20 1.81
CA TRP A 190 8.45 1.64 0.88
C TRP A 190 9.54 2.47 1.56
N VAL A 191 9.16 3.41 2.43
CA VAL A 191 10.11 4.24 3.19
C VAL A 191 10.89 3.39 4.20
N ILE A 192 10.23 2.45 4.88
CA ILE A 192 10.82 1.65 5.94
C ILE A 192 11.62 0.46 5.42
N ALA A 193 11.21 -0.27 4.38
CA ALA A 193 11.92 -1.47 3.90
C ALA A 193 12.02 -1.61 2.37
N GLY A 194 11.52 -0.63 1.62
CA GLY A 194 11.46 -0.73 0.15
C GLY A 194 12.82 -0.93 -0.54
N LEU A 195 12.81 -1.83 -1.53
CA LEU A 195 13.94 -2.09 -2.41
C LEU A 195 14.10 -1.05 -3.52
N ASP A 196 13.03 -0.31 -3.82
CA ASP A 196 13.01 0.65 -4.90
C ASP A 196 13.82 1.92 -4.60
N PRO A 197 14.35 2.59 -5.65
CA PRO A 197 15.15 3.80 -5.50
C PRO A 197 14.39 4.90 -4.78
N ALA A 198 14.94 5.38 -3.67
CA ALA A 198 14.42 6.49 -2.89
C ALA A 198 15.54 7.55 -2.72
N PRO A 199 15.52 8.65 -3.51
CA PRO A 199 16.65 9.59 -3.59
C PRO A 199 17.06 10.25 -2.26
N ARG A 200 16.12 10.36 -1.30
CA ARG A 200 16.33 10.96 0.03
C ARG A 200 16.01 9.98 1.16
N ARG A 201 16.32 8.68 0.97
CA ARG A 201 16.05 7.66 1.99
C ARG A 201 16.80 7.99 3.28
N ALA A 202 16.09 8.03 4.40
CA ALA A 202 16.68 8.25 5.72
C ALA A 202 17.64 7.13 6.11
N SER A 203 18.51 7.41 7.10
CA SER A 203 19.43 6.42 7.65
C SER A 203 18.66 5.26 8.29
N VAL A 204 19.27 4.08 8.35
CA VAL A 204 18.66 2.88 8.96
C VAL A 204 18.27 3.10 10.43
N PRO A 205 19.09 3.76 11.28
CA PRO A 205 18.69 4.06 12.65
C PRO A 205 17.39 4.88 12.73
N VAL A 206 17.24 5.91 11.89
CA VAL A 206 16.00 6.72 11.86
C VAL A 206 14.79 5.87 11.45
N ARG A 207 14.95 4.99 10.46
CA ARG A 207 13.89 4.07 10.02
C ARG A 207 13.52 3.08 11.12
N LEU A 208 14.48 2.57 11.87
CA LEU A 208 14.24 1.68 13.02
C LEU A 208 13.48 2.40 14.14
N VAL A 209 13.87 3.64 14.48
CA VAL A 209 13.15 4.45 15.49
C VAL A 209 11.70 4.69 15.05
N VAL A 210 11.50 5.05 13.79
CA VAL A 210 10.16 5.32 13.24
C VAL A 210 9.31 4.05 13.19
N LEU A 211 9.91 2.91 12.85
CA LEU A 211 9.25 1.62 12.91
C LEU A 211 8.86 1.26 14.35
N GLY A 212 9.76 1.46 15.32
CA GLY A 212 9.46 1.27 16.74
C GLY A 212 8.31 2.15 17.24
N LEU A 213 8.26 3.40 16.79
CA LEU A 213 7.14 4.29 17.09
C LEU A 213 5.83 3.85 16.43
N ALA A 214 5.89 3.32 15.20
CA ALA A 214 4.72 2.76 14.54
C ALA A 214 4.16 1.56 15.31
N ILE A 215 5.03 0.60 15.69
CA ILE A 215 4.69 -0.56 16.52
C ILE A 215 4.04 -0.10 17.82
N LEU A 216 4.65 0.86 18.51
CA LEU A 216 4.11 1.41 19.76
C LEU A 216 2.71 1.98 19.57
N VAL A 217 2.49 2.83 18.56
CA VAL A 217 1.18 3.43 18.29
C VAL A 217 0.16 2.34 17.93
N HIS A 218 0.52 1.39 17.09
CA HIS A 218 -0.36 0.31 16.67
C HIS A 218 -0.77 -0.57 17.85
N ALA A 219 0.18 -1.02 18.66
CA ALA A 219 -0.06 -1.80 19.87
C ALA A 219 -0.96 -1.04 20.87
N LEU A 220 -0.71 0.26 21.09
CA LEU A 220 -1.55 1.08 21.95
C LEU A 220 -2.99 1.20 21.43
N VAL A 221 -3.17 1.46 20.13
CA VAL A 221 -4.50 1.53 19.51
C VAL A 221 -5.21 0.18 19.63
N ALA A 222 -4.51 -0.93 19.43
CA ALA A 222 -5.07 -2.28 19.57
C ALA A 222 -5.53 -2.59 21.00
N GLN A 223 -4.75 -2.20 22.01
CA GLN A 223 -5.11 -2.38 23.41
C GLN A 223 -6.26 -1.46 23.84
N LEU A 224 -6.29 -0.20 23.37
CA LEU A 224 -7.40 0.71 23.62
C LEU A 224 -8.70 0.21 22.97
N LEU A 225 -8.60 -0.33 21.75
CA LEU A 225 -9.73 -0.95 21.06
C LEU A 225 -10.20 -2.21 21.80
N TYR A 226 -9.28 -3.09 22.21
CA TYR A 226 -9.60 -4.27 23.02
C TYR A 226 -10.35 -3.91 24.31
N ALA A 227 -9.91 -2.84 24.98
CA ALA A 227 -10.51 -2.34 26.21
C ALA A 227 -11.81 -1.56 25.99
N GLY A 228 -12.13 -1.16 24.75
CA GLY A 228 -13.24 -0.25 24.45
C GLY A 228 -13.06 1.14 25.06
N LEU A 229 -11.81 1.58 25.26
CA LEU A 229 -11.46 2.80 25.97
C LEU A 229 -11.07 3.91 24.98
N LEU A 230 -11.65 5.11 25.12
CA LEU A 230 -11.40 6.31 24.29
C LEU A 230 -11.72 6.18 22.79
N VAL A 231 -12.04 4.98 22.31
CA VAL A 231 -12.47 4.72 20.93
C VAL A 231 -13.93 5.13 20.71
N GLN A 232 -14.26 5.54 19.49
CA GLN A 232 -15.62 5.93 19.10
C GLN A 232 -16.46 4.77 18.55
N VAL A 233 -15.83 3.61 18.33
CA VAL A 233 -16.49 2.39 17.85
C VAL A 233 -17.39 1.80 18.95
N ARG A 234 -18.63 1.50 18.58
CA ARG A 234 -19.66 0.96 19.50
C ARG A 234 -20.12 -0.43 19.05
N GLU A 235 -19.28 -1.42 19.28
CA GLU A 235 -19.56 -2.83 18.96
C GLU A 235 -19.60 -3.68 20.24
N PRO A 236 -20.22 -4.88 20.21
CA PRO A 236 -20.22 -5.79 21.36
C PRO A 236 -18.82 -6.02 21.91
N VAL A 237 -18.68 -6.10 23.24
CA VAL A 237 -17.36 -6.23 23.90
C VAL A 237 -16.59 -7.46 23.40
N ALA A 238 -17.28 -8.55 23.06
CA ALA A 238 -16.65 -9.73 22.48
C ALA A 238 -15.99 -9.44 21.12
N GLU A 239 -16.67 -8.68 20.25
CA GLU A 239 -16.17 -8.24 18.95
C GLU A 239 -15.00 -7.27 19.08
N MET A 240 -15.09 -6.30 20.01
CA MET A 240 -14.01 -5.36 20.32
C MET A 240 -12.74 -6.08 20.77
N ARG A 241 -12.87 -7.09 21.64
CA ARG A 241 -11.76 -7.92 22.09
C ARG A 241 -11.18 -8.77 20.97
N ALA A 242 -12.02 -9.36 20.12
CA ALA A 242 -11.57 -10.14 18.98
C ALA A 242 -10.79 -9.28 17.97
N ALA A 243 -11.33 -8.11 17.61
CA ALA A 243 -10.68 -7.14 16.73
C ALA A 243 -9.38 -6.59 17.33
N GLY A 244 -9.38 -6.21 18.61
CA GLY A 244 -8.19 -5.73 19.32
C GLY A 244 -7.07 -6.77 19.39
N ASN A 245 -7.41 -8.03 19.70
CA ASN A 245 -6.44 -9.13 19.69
C ASN A 245 -5.89 -9.38 18.28
N LEU A 246 -6.75 -9.43 17.27
CA LEU A 246 -6.35 -9.64 15.89
C LEU A 246 -5.41 -8.53 15.40
N MET A 247 -5.74 -7.28 15.72
CA MET A 247 -4.93 -6.12 15.36
C MET A 247 -3.58 -6.14 16.08
N TYR A 248 -3.55 -6.51 17.36
CA TYR A 248 -2.32 -6.62 18.14
C TYR A 248 -1.39 -7.71 17.57
N PHE A 249 -1.84 -8.97 17.52
CA PHE A 249 -0.97 -10.08 17.10
C PHE A 249 -0.71 -10.10 15.59
N GLY A 250 -1.73 -9.77 14.79
CA GLY A 250 -1.59 -9.68 13.35
C GLY A 250 -0.70 -8.51 12.93
N GLY A 251 -0.83 -7.37 13.63
CA GLY A 251 0.04 -6.21 13.48
C GLY A 251 1.50 -6.52 13.78
N ASP A 252 1.76 -7.06 14.98
CA ASP A 252 3.10 -7.45 15.43
C ASP A 252 3.77 -8.39 14.43
N LEU A 253 3.04 -9.39 13.91
CA LEU A 253 3.57 -10.32 12.93
C LEU A 253 4.03 -9.60 11.65
N ILE A 254 3.22 -8.70 11.11
CA ILE A 254 3.54 -7.98 9.87
C ILE A 254 4.65 -6.96 10.11
N GLU A 255 4.67 -6.30 11.26
CA GLU A 255 5.73 -5.36 11.65
C GLU A 255 7.07 -6.05 11.86
N LEU A 256 7.07 -7.27 12.42
CA LEU A 256 8.26 -8.13 12.50
C LEU A 256 8.75 -8.51 11.11
N LEU A 257 7.85 -8.86 10.18
CA LEU A 257 8.23 -9.12 8.78
C LEU A 257 8.81 -7.87 8.10
N LEU A 258 8.25 -6.68 8.36
CA LEU A 258 8.75 -5.41 7.86
C LEU A 258 10.12 -5.06 8.46
N ALA A 259 10.32 -5.29 9.76
CA ALA A 259 11.59 -5.14 10.44
C ALA A 259 12.65 -6.09 9.86
N LEU A 260 12.29 -7.36 9.68
CA LEU A 260 13.14 -8.36 9.06
C LEU A 260 13.52 -7.96 7.63
N ALA A 261 12.55 -7.49 6.83
CA ALA A 261 12.82 -6.95 5.50
C ALA A 261 13.79 -5.76 5.54
N LEU A 262 13.61 -4.81 6.46
CA LEU A 262 14.54 -3.69 6.65
C LEU A 262 15.96 -4.18 6.98
N LEU A 263 16.10 -5.17 7.86
CA LEU A 263 17.40 -5.71 8.26
C LEU A 263 18.06 -6.52 7.14
N LEU A 264 17.33 -7.38 6.43
CA LEU A 264 17.86 -8.18 5.32
C LEU A 264 18.27 -7.31 4.13
N THR A 265 17.62 -6.15 3.95
CA THR A 265 17.96 -5.20 2.88
C THR A 265 19.04 -4.21 3.30
N TRP A 266 19.41 -4.19 4.58
CA TRP A 266 20.51 -3.36 5.06
C TRP A 266 21.84 -3.94 4.59
N ARG A 267 22.52 -3.22 3.70
CA ARG A 267 23.92 -3.47 3.38
C ARG A 267 24.77 -2.51 4.20
N THR A 268 25.56 -3.05 5.13
CA THR A 268 26.66 -2.33 5.74
C THR A 268 27.59 -1.88 4.62
N LYS A 269 27.78 -0.57 4.46
CA LYS A 269 28.92 -0.08 3.68
C LYS A 269 30.16 -0.42 4.51
N HIS A 270 30.66 -1.65 4.43
CA HIS A 270 32.03 -1.91 4.84
C HIS A 270 32.91 -1.03 3.96
N GLY A 271 33.57 -0.06 4.61
CA GLY A 271 34.48 0.85 3.96
C GLY A 271 35.47 0.04 3.15
N ARG A 272 35.51 0.28 1.83
CA ARG A 272 36.75 0.06 1.11
C ARG A 272 37.74 0.98 1.81
N ALA A 273 38.59 0.40 2.65
CA ALA A 273 39.77 1.08 3.14
C ALA A 273 40.43 1.72 1.92
N HIS A 274 40.68 3.02 2.00
CA HIS A 274 41.54 3.72 1.08
C HIS A 274 42.91 3.04 1.13
N GLU A 275 43.15 2.05 0.27
CA GLU A 275 44.51 1.82 -0.21
C GLU A 275 44.84 3.04 -1.06
N GLY A 276 45.56 3.97 -0.43
CA GLY A 276 45.98 5.22 -1.05
C GLY A 276 46.85 4.96 -2.29
N PRO A 277 46.80 5.84 -3.31
CA PRO A 277 47.66 5.72 -4.46
C PRO A 277 49.09 6.17 -4.11
N GLY A 278 50.07 5.29 -4.33
CA GLY A 278 51.42 5.71 -4.68
C GLY A 278 52.52 5.46 -3.64
N THR A 279 53.27 4.38 -3.85
CA THR A 279 54.74 4.51 -3.92
C THR A 279 55.21 3.84 -5.22
N VAL A 280 55.31 4.65 -6.27
CA VAL A 280 56.08 4.27 -7.47
C VAL A 280 57.53 4.17 -7.02
N ARG A 281 58.01 2.94 -6.81
CA ARG A 281 59.45 2.67 -6.66
C ARG A 281 60.15 3.13 -7.94
N SER A 282 60.93 4.20 -7.85
CA SER A 282 61.87 4.60 -8.89
C SER A 282 62.86 3.45 -9.13
N ARG A 283 62.80 2.84 -10.31
CA ARG A 283 63.86 1.97 -10.81
C ARG A 283 65.07 2.86 -11.12
N GLY A 284 66.14 2.71 -10.35
CA GLY A 284 67.45 3.28 -10.70
C GLY A 284 68.01 2.57 -11.95
N PRO A 285 68.85 3.26 -12.75
CA PRO A 285 69.43 2.66 -13.96
C PRO A 285 70.44 1.56 -13.58
N VAL A 286 70.32 0.43 -14.26
CA VAL A 286 71.30 -0.66 -14.24
C VAL A 286 72.54 -0.17 -14.99
N ALA A 287 73.62 0.08 -14.26
CA ALA A 287 74.94 0.23 -14.87
C ALA A 287 75.45 -1.17 -15.24
N VAL A 288 75.66 -1.37 -16.55
CA VAL A 288 76.41 -2.50 -17.10
C VAL A 288 77.88 -2.08 -17.08
N SER A 289 78.69 -2.86 -16.38
CA SER A 289 80.16 -2.87 -16.46
C SER A 289 80.62 -4.31 -16.37
#